data_AF-A0AAN6M9Z1-F1
#
_entry.id   AF-A0AAN6M9Z1-F1
#
_cell.length_a   1.000
_cell.length_b   1.000
_cell.length_c   1.000
_cell.angle_alpha   90.00
_cell.angle_beta   90.00
_cell.angle_gamma   90.00
#
_symmetry.space_group_name_H-M   'P 1'
#
loop_
_entity.id
_entity.type
_entity.pdbx_description
1 polymer ?
#
loop_
_entity_poly.entity_id
_entity_poly.type
_entity_poly.pdbx_seq_one_letter_code
_entity_poly.pdbx_strand_id
1 'polypeptide(L)'
;MSTVSKVASLLPVVEQYVQSRGGNQALGAAVEWPRMLLLIEACRTEDAFFLVLHQLFSLWSIRPQDTYNGIPLSQPMIDRAFSILESVLKKNQAITLRHQVWFAQFPVADGRFAQANLGDPALLTQIATFLASLVNDYQALLIAALHRKYPFLVDELLSRLSCYSPVLQYTLFTACRRHLGVPDNSFATQLEQSFREDQQRHRSPVTGFHVLAPVTQPRDIECRNAPLINYYTLLVDAATPRPTIQPPAASVPRSSPSISAAQHASHADHLAPRPSVQHHQTTPATSSMPSYPHAVAHNTANPQFLATPGGRALQQLAQQQ
;
A
#
# COMPACT_ATOMS: atom_id res chain seq x y z
N MET A 1 -19.09 -26.18 -24.09
CA MET A 1 -18.66 -24.87 -24.60
C MET A 1 -18.06 -24.11 -23.42
N SER A 2 -16.74 -23.88 -23.42
CA SER A 2 -16.06 -23.21 -22.30
C SER A 2 -16.33 -21.71 -22.40
N THR A 3 -17.06 -21.15 -21.44
CA THR A 3 -17.26 -19.70 -21.33
C THR A 3 -15.94 -19.07 -20.91
N VAL A 4 -15.27 -18.37 -21.84
CA VAL A 4 -14.11 -17.55 -21.52
C VAL A 4 -14.51 -16.52 -20.47
N SER A 5 -13.80 -16.48 -19.34
CA SER A 5 -14.05 -15.48 -18.30
C SER A 5 -13.86 -14.08 -18.87
N LYS A 6 -14.88 -13.22 -18.67
CA LYS A 6 -14.89 -11.83 -19.19
C LYS A 6 -13.70 -11.03 -18.67
N VAL A 7 -13.23 -11.31 -17.45
CA VAL A 7 -12.07 -10.63 -16.87
C VAL A 7 -10.76 -11.07 -17.54
N ALA A 8 -10.59 -12.37 -17.78
CA ALA A 8 -9.41 -12.90 -18.46
C ALA A 8 -9.26 -12.34 -19.89
N SER A 9 -10.38 -12.08 -20.59
CA SER A 9 -10.36 -11.46 -21.92
C SER A 9 -9.85 -10.01 -21.96
N LEU A 10 -9.67 -9.36 -20.80
CA LEU A 10 -9.09 -8.03 -20.70
C LEU A 10 -7.56 -8.03 -20.73
N LEU A 11 -6.90 -9.18 -20.45
CA LEU A 11 -5.44 -9.25 -20.43
C LEU A 11 -4.80 -8.77 -21.75
N PRO A 12 -5.27 -9.18 -22.94
CA PRO A 12 -4.72 -8.68 -24.20
C PRO A 12 -4.87 -7.16 -24.38
N VAL A 13 -5.89 -6.54 -23.78
CA VAL A 13 -6.10 -5.08 -23.84
C VAL A 13 -5.00 -4.36 -23.08
N VAL A 14 -4.65 -4.88 -21.90
CA VAL A 14 -3.55 -4.37 -21.06
C VAL A 14 -2.21 -4.54 -21.79
N GLU A 15 -1.94 -5.73 -22.32
CA GLU A 15 -0.71 -6.03 -23.05
C GLU A 15 -0.56 -5.20 -24.32
N GLN A 16 -1.63 -5.05 -25.11
CA GLN A 16 -1.64 -4.21 -26.31
C GLN A 16 -1.37 -2.75 -25.95
N TYR A 17 -1.95 -2.24 -24.85
CA TYR A 17 -1.67 -0.89 -24.39
C TYR A 17 -0.18 -0.72 -24.06
N VAL A 18 0.40 -1.62 -23.26
CA VAL A 18 1.84 -1.58 -22.91
C VAL A 18 2.71 -1.60 -24.17
N GLN A 19 2.42 -2.50 -25.12
CA GLN A 19 3.18 -2.59 -26.37
C GLN A 19 3.08 -1.31 -27.21
N SER A 20 1.88 -0.72 -27.32
CA SER A 20 1.67 0.54 -28.06
C SER A 20 2.43 1.74 -27.48
N ARG A 21 2.95 1.61 -26.25
CA ARG A 21 3.71 2.66 -25.55
C ARG A 21 5.21 2.45 -25.59
N GLY A 22 5.71 1.43 -26.29
CA GLY A 22 7.13 1.10 -26.36
C GLY A 22 7.57 0.03 -25.36
N GLY A 23 6.62 -0.74 -24.81
CA GLY A 23 6.90 -1.83 -23.90
C GLY A 23 7.06 -1.40 -22.43
N ASN A 24 7.47 -2.35 -21.59
CA ASN A 24 7.61 -2.15 -20.14
C ASN A 24 8.67 -1.09 -19.77
N GLN A 25 9.73 -0.94 -20.57
CA GLN A 25 10.80 0.03 -20.34
C GLN A 25 10.35 1.48 -20.55
N ALA A 26 9.27 1.71 -21.30
CA ALA A 26 8.73 3.05 -21.54
C ALA A 26 7.84 3.56 -20.41
N LEU A 27 7.50 2.71 -19.43
CA LEU A 27 6.69 3.05 -18.28
C LEU A 27 7.58 3.41 -17.09
N GLY A 28 7.17 4.40 -16.30
CA GLY A 28 7.86 4.80 -15.08
C GLY A 28 8.01 3.61 -14.11
N ALA A 29 9.25 3.19 -13.87
CA ALA A 29 9.57 1.98 -13.09
C ALA A 29 9.07 2.03 -11.64
N ALA A 30 8.96 3.22 -11.05
CA ALA A 30 8.60 3.39 -9.65
C ALA A 30 7.09 3.26 -9.36
N VAL A 31 6.22 3.59 -10.32
CA VAL A 31 4.76 3.67 -10.08
C VAL A 31 3.95 3.11 -11.23
N GLU A 32 4.22 3.53 -12.46
CA GLU A 32 3.39 3.18 -13.62
C GLU A 32 3.49 1.70 -13.96
N TRP A 33 4.72 1.17 -14.02
CA TRP A 33 4.93 -0.26 -14.29
C TRP A 33 4.38 -1.17 -13.17
N PRO A 34 4.68 -0.92 -11.88
CA PRO A 34 4.06 -1.68 -10.79
C PRO A 34 2.53 -1.68 -10.86
N ARG A 35 1.91 -0.55 -11.18
CA ARG A 35 0.45 -0.46 -11.31
C ARG A 35 -0.08 -1.27 -12.49
N MET A 36 0.64 -1.27 -13.60
CA MET A 36 0.31 -2.11 -14.75
C MET A 36 0.39 -3.61 -14.40
N LEU A 37 1.40 -4.02 -13.64
CA LEU A 37 1.52 -5.40 -13.16
C LEU A 37 0.33 -5.81 -12.29
N LEU A 38 -0.20 -4.92 -11.45
CA LEU A 38 -1.40 -5.20 -10.66
C LEU A 38 -2.63 -5.44 -11.55
N LEU A 39 -2.79 -4.68 -12.65
CA LEU A 39 -3.87 -4.89 -13.61
C LEU A 39 -3.71 -6.22 -14.37
N ILE A 40 -2.49 -6.54 -14.80
CA ILE A 40 -2.17 -7.81 -15.45
C ILE A 40 -2.51 -8.98 -14.51
N GLU A 41 -2.08 -8.90 -13.26
CA GLU A 41 -2.38 -9.92 -12.25
C GLU A 41 -3.88 -10.04 -12.03
N ALA A 42 -4.59 -8.92 -11.87
CA ALA A 42 -6.04 -8.93 -11.70
C ALA A 42 -6.78 -9.56 -12.89
N CYS A 43 -6.32 -9.33 -14.13
CA CYS A 43 -6.85 -10.03 -15.30
C CYS A 43 -6.60 -11.54 -15.23
N ARG A 44 -5.40 -11.98 -14.81
CA ARG A 44 -5.03 -13.40 -14.71
C ARG A 44 -5.76 -14.14 -13.60
N THR A 45 -6.00 -13.48 -12.48
CA THR A 45 -6.68 -14.06 -11.32
C THR A 45 -8.19 -13.83 -11.34
N GLU A 46 -8.73 -13.28 -12.42
CA GLU A 46 -10.16 -12.95 -12.59
C GLU A 46 -10.70 -12.01 -11.50
N ASP A 47 -9.87 -11.08 -11.03
CA ASP A 47 -10.17 -10.14 -9.94
C ASP A 47 -10.90 -8.89 -10.46
N ALA A 48 -12.19 -9.04 -10.78
CA ALA A 48 -13.05 -7.93 -11.19
C ALA A 48 -13.13 -6.82 -10.12
N PHE A 49 -13.06 -7.19 -8.85
CA PHE A 49 -13.08 -6.24 -7.73
C PHE A 49 -11.93 -5.24 -7.84
N PHE A 50 -10.70 -5.73 -8.01
CA PHE A 50 -9.54 -4.85 -8.15
C PHE A 50 -9.66 -3.95 -9.36
N LEU A 51 -10.05 -4.50 -10.51
CA LEU A 51 -10.14 -3.74 -11.76
C LEU A 51 -11.13 -2.59 -11.66
N VAL A 52 -12.32 -2.84 -11.11
CA VAL A 52 -13.35 -1.80 -10.92
C VAL A 52 -12.92 -0.79 -9.86
N LEU A 53 -12.37 -1.23 -8.73
CA LEU A 53 -11.85 -0.34 -7.68
C LEU A 53 -10.75 0.57 -8.24
N HIS A 54 -9.81 0.00 -8.99
CA HIS A 54 -8.70 0.74 -9.59
C HIS A 54 -9.20 1.79 -10.59
N GLN A 55 -10.20 1.44 -11.40
CA GLN A 55 -10.82 2.40 -12.31
C GLN A 55 -11.49 3.55 -11.55
N LEU A 56 -12.26 3.26 -10.49
CA LEU A 56 -12.90 4.26 -9.64
C LEU A 56 -11.86 5.17 -8.96
N PHE A 57 -10.76 4.58 -8.47
CA PHE A 57 -9.64 5.32 -7.89
C PHE A 57 -8.98 6.25 -8.93
N SER A 58 -8.84 5.80 -10.18
CA SER A 58 -8.28 6.60 -11.28
C SER A 58 -9.23 7.71 -11.74
N LEU A 59 -10.54 7.41 -11.84
CA LEU A 59 -11.59 8.38 -12.12
C LEU A 59 -11.64 9.47 -11.06
N TRP A 60 -11.48 9.11 -9.78
CA TRP A 60 -11.54 10.07 -8.69
C TRP A 60 -10.53 11.22 -8.84
N SER A 61 -9.36 10.98 -9.43
CA SER A 61 -8.37 12.04 -9.64
C SER A 61 -8.61 12.91 -10.88
N ILE A 62 -9.38 12.44 -11.87
CA ILE A 62 -9.58 13.15 -13.15
C ILE A 62 -11.00 13.73 -13.25
N ARG A 63 -12.00 12.97 -12.81
CA ARG A 63 -13.43 13.29 -12.80
C ARG A 63 -14.08 12.79 -11.50
N PRO A 64 -13.83 13.47 -10.35
CA PRO A 64 -14.34 13.05 -9.05
C PRO A 64 -15.86 12.83 -9.01
N GLN A 65 -16.62 13.66 -9.74
CA GLN A 65 -18.08 13.59 -9.79
C GLN A 65 -18.60 12.25 -10.32
N ASP A 66 -17.91 11.65 -11.31
CA ASP A 66 -18.32 10.36 -11.86
C ASP A 66 -18.17 9.24 -10.81
N THR A 67 -17.09 9.31 -10.02
CA THR A 67 -16.88 8.42 -8.88
C THR A 67 -17.95 8.62 -7.80
N TYR A 68 -18.24 9.87 -7.43
CA TYR A 68 -19.23 10.18 -6.40
C TYR A 68 -20.63 9.67 -6.74
N ASN A 69 -20.99 9.72 -8.02
CA ASN A 69 -22.27 9.20 -8.51
C ASN A 69 -22.29 7.67 -8.67
N GLY A 70 -21.11 7.05 -8.83
CA GLY A 70 -20.96 5.62 -9.10
C GLY A 70 -20.86 4.72 -7.87
N ILE A 71 -20.61 5.28 -6.68
CA ILE A 71 -20.42 4.53 -5.44
C ILE A 71 -21.50 4.94 -4.42
N PRO A 72 -22.20 3.99 -3.79
CA PRO A 72 -23.23 4.28 -2.78
C PRO A 72 -22.61 4.69 -1.42
N LEU A 73 -21.78 5.74 -1.40
CA LEU A 73 -21.14 6.30 -0.21
C LEU A 73 -21.18 7.84 -0.25
N SER A 74 -21.00 8.49 0.90
CA SER A 74 -20.86 9.95 0.94
C SER A 74 -19.52 10.40 0.33
N GLN A 75 -19.49 11.58 -0.30
CA GLN A 75 -18.27 12.12 -0.90
C GLN A 75 -17.09 12.18 0.09
N PRO A 76 -17.26 12.63 1.35
CA PRO A 76 -16.16 12.64 2.33
C PRO A 76 -15.62 11.24 2.67
N MET A 77 -16.47 10.21 2.67
CA MET A 77 -16.02 8.83 2.85
C MET A 77 -15.19 8.35 1.66
N ILE A 78 -15.63 8.63 0.44
CA ILE A 78 -14.91 8.28 -0.79
C ILE A 78 -13.54 8.94 -0.80
N ASP A 79 -13.48 10.26 -0.54
CA ASP A 79 -12.23 11.02 -0.52
C ASP A 79 -11.25 10.47 0.52
N ARG A 80 -11.74 10.17 1.73
CA ARG A 80 -10.91 9.61 2.80
C ARG A 80 -10.43 8.19 2.48
N ALA A 81 -11.29 7.34 1.94
CA ALA A 81 -10.93 5.98 1.57
C ALA A 81 -9.85 5.98 0.47
N PHE A 82 -10.01 6.81 -0.55
CA PHE A 82 -9.02 6.93 -1.61
C PHE A 82 -7.73 7.61 -1.19
N SER A 83 -7.79 8.58 -0.26
CA SER A 83 -6.59 9.11 0.40
C SER A 83 -5.82 8.02 1.17
N ILE A 84 -6.51 7.05 1.78
CA ILE A 84 -5.86 5.88 2.38
C ILE A 84 -5.25 4.98 1.30
N LEU A 85 -5.98 4.70 0.21
CA LEU A 85 -5.44 3.90 -0.90
C LEU A 85 -4.21 4.52 -1.56
N GLU A 86 -4.06 5.85 -1.56
CA GLU A 86 -2.84 6.51 -2.03
C GLU A 86 -1.59 6.06 -1.25
N SER A 87 -1.72 5.68 0.03
CA SER A 87 -0.58 5.17 0.81
C SER A 87 -0.12 3.77 0.35
N VAL A 88 -1.04 2.99 -0.22
CA VAL A 88 -0.84 1.60 -0.61
C VAL A 88 -0.51 1.49 -2.10
N LEU A 89 -1.32 2.12 -2.95
CA LEU A 89 -1.18 2.08 -4.41
C LEU A 89 -0.24 3.16 -4.94
N LYS A 90 0.07 4.20 -4.16
CA LYS A 90 0.65 5.49 -4.58
C LYS A 90 -0.38 6.45 -5.19
N LYS A 91 -0.04 7.74 -5.14
CA LYS A 91 -0.86 8.84 -5.67
C LYS A 91 -1.00 8.75 -7.19
N ASN A 92 -2.19 9.07 -7.71
CA ASN A 92 -2.40 9.13 -9.17
C ASN A 92 -1.58 10.23 -9.83
N GLN A 93 -1.27 11.31 -9.10
CA GLN A 93 -0.43 12.41 -9.60
C GLN A 93 1.03 12.00 -9.83
N ALA A 94 1.46 10.84 -9.32
CA ALA A 94 2.79 10.29 -9.61
C ALA A 94 2.85 9.54 -10.96
N ILE A 95 1.73 9.45 -11.67
CA ILE A 95 1.58 8.82 -12.99
C ILE A 95 1.39 9.92 -14.03
N THR A 96 1.92 9.74 -15.23
CA THR A 96 1.71 10.70 -16.31
C THR A 96 0.23 10.77 -16.71
N LEU A 97 -0.24 11.96 -17.12
CA LEU A 97 -1.63 12.21 -17.46
C LEU A 97 -2.19 11.19 -18.49
N ARG A 98 -1.38 10.80 -19.47
CA ARG A 98 -1.73 9.81 -20.49
C ARG A 98 -2.13 8.46 -19.88
N HIS A 99 -1.36 7.98 -18.90
CA HIS A 99 -1.62 6.71 -18.23
C HIS A 99 -2.80 6.83 -17.26
N GLN A 100 -2.94 7.98 -16.57
CA GLN A 100 -4.11 8.24 -15.75
C GLN A 100 -5.42 8.18 -16.55
N VAL A 101 -5.48 8.81 -17.73
CA VAL A 101 -6.66 8.79 -18.60
C VAL A 101 -7.00 7.37 -19.02
N TRP A 102 -5.99 6.58 -19.40
CA TRP A 102 -6.21 5.18 -19.77
C TRP A 102 -6.70 4.33 -18.59
N PHE A 103 -6.11 4.50 -17.41
CA PHE A 103 -6.55 3.82 -16.19
C PHE A 103 -7.99 4.19 -15.79
N ALA A 104 -8.43 5.42 -16.06
CA ALA A 104 -9.81 5.84 -15.83
C ALA A 104 -10.82 5.27 -16.86
N GLN A 105 -10.33 4.76 -17.99
CA GLN A 105 -11.14 4.16 -19.06
C GLN A 105 -11.09 2.62 -19.07
N PHE A 106 -10.21 2.01 -18.28
CA PHE A 106 -10.06 0.57 -18.15
C PHE A 106 -10.56 0.10 -16.77
N PRO A 107 -11.34 -1.00 -16.66
CA PRO A 107 -11.72 -1.91 -17.74
C PRO A 107 -12.96 -1.50 -18.53
N VAL A 108 -13.72 -0.50 -18.08
CA VAL A 108 -14.99 -0.09 -18.70
C VAL A 108 -14.88 1.30 -19.31
N ALA A 109 -15.13 1.45 -20.61
CA ALA A 109 -15.15 2.77 -21.23
C ALA A 109 -16.18 3.70 -20.55
N ASP A 110 -15.77 4.95 -20.33
CA ASP A 110 -16.60 6.03 -19.76
C ASP A 110 -17.14 5.83 -18.34
N GLY A 111 -16.64 4.85 -17.58
CA GLY A 111 -17.06 4.65 -16.18
C GLY A 111 -18.54 4.24 -16.04
N ARG A 112 -19.15 3.72 -17.11
CA ARG A 112 -20.54 3.27 -17.11
C ARG A 112 -20.67 1.86 -16.52
N PHE A 113 -20.31 1.72 -15.26
CA PHE A 113 -20.22 0.42 -14.57
C PHE A 113 -21.53 -0.38 -14.68
N ALA A 114 -22.67 0.24 -14.39
CA ALA A 114 -23.98 -0.43 -14.43
C ALA A 114 -24.37 -0.99 -15.81
N GLN A 115 -23.82 -0.46 -16.90
CA GLN A 115 -24.08 -0.90 -18.27
C GLN A 115 -23.05 -1.91 -18.77
N ALA A 116 -21.89 -1.98 -18.11
CA ALA A 116 -20.85 -2.90 -18.46
C ALA A 116 -21.04 -4.24 -17.72
N ASN A 117 -20.73 -5.32 -18.41
CA ASN A 117 -20.74 -6.69 -17.88
C ASN A 117 -19.80 -6.95 -16.67
N LEU A 118 -19.13 -5.91 -16.17
CA LEU A 118 -18.24 -5.91 -15.01
C LEU A 118 -18.80 -5.10 -13.82
N GLY A 119 -19.83 -4.27 -14.02
CA GLY A 119 -20.45 -3.49 -12.95
C GLY A 119 -21.76 -4.10 -12.48
N ASP A 120 -21.69 -5.36 -12.06
CA ASP A 120 -22.73 -5.96 -11.23
C ASP A 120 -22.97 -5.05 -10.01
N PRO A 121 -24.21 -4.60 -9.74
CA PRO A 121 -24.53 -3.81 -8.55
C PRO A 121 -24.05 -4.46 -7.24
N ALA A 122 -23.99 -5.79 -7.18
CA ALA A 122 -23.44 -6.50 -6.04
C ALA A 122 -21.94 -6.23 -5.85
N LEU A 123 -21.16 -6.15 -6.93
CA LEU A 123 -19.74 -5.83 -6.88
C LEU A 123 -19.49 -4.40 -6.41
N LEU A 124 -20.27 -3.44 -6.91
CA LEU A 124 -20.18 -2.05 -6.45
C LEU A 124 -20.53 -1.91 -4.97
N THR A 125 -21.51 -2.69 -4.50
CA THR A 125 -21.85 -2.75 -3.08
C THR A 125 -20.70 -3.31 -2.26
N GLN A 126 -20.04 -4.39 -2.71
CA GLN A 126 -18.86 -4.94 -2.05
C GLN A 126 -17.70 -3.93 -1.99
N ILE A 127 -17.46 -3.20 -3.07
CA ILE A 127 -16.44 -2.14 -3.12
C ILE A 127 -16.79 -1.02 -2.13
N ALA A 128 -18.06 -0.60 -2.07
CA ALA A 128 -18.51 0.40 -1.11
C ALA A 128 -18.33 -0.05 0.34
N THR A 129 -18.68 -1.30 0.65
CA THR A 129 -18.43 -1.90 1.98
C THR A 129 -16.95 -1.88 2.31
N PHE A 130 -16.09 -2.32 1.38
CA PHE A 130 -14.64 -2.28 1.56
C PHE A 130 -14.13 -0.86 1.82
N LEU A 131 -14.55 0.15 1.04
CA LEU A 131 -14.10 1.52 1.22
C LEU A 131 -14.55 2.10 2.58
N ALA A 132 -15.76 1.77 3.02
CA ALA A 132 -16.24 2.14 4.34
C ALA A 132 -15.39 1.51 5.45
N SER A 133 -15.15 0.20 5.38
CA SER A 133 -14.30 -0.52 6.33
C SER A 133 -12.86 -0.03 6.30
N LEU A 134 -12.33 0.34 5.13
CA LEU A 134 -10.99 0.91 5.00
C LEU A 134 -10.86 2.22 5.79
N VAL A 135 -11.87 3.08 5.76
CA VAL A 135 -11.88 4.33 6.54
C VAL A 135 -11.96 4.06 8.04
N ASN A 136 -12.76 3.08 8.45
CA ASN A 136 -13.06 2.81 9.86
C ASN A 136 -11.97 1.97 10.55
N ASP A 137 -11.41 0.98 9.86
CA ASP A 137 -10.63 -0.09 10.49
C ASP A 137 -9.16 -0.14 10.07
N TYR A 138 -8.76 0.43 8.92
CA TYR A 138 -7.41 0.21 8.36
C TYR A 138 -6.30 0.65 9.32
N GLN A 139 -6.43 1.84 9.91
CA GLN A 139 -5.41 2.37 10.83
C GLN A 139 -5.32 1.53 12.12
N ALA A 140 -6.46 1.15 12.69
CA ALA A 140 -6.50 0.30 13.87
C ALA A 140 -5.91 -1.10 13.58
N LEU A 141 -6.21 -1.66 12.42
CA LEU A 141 -5.65 -2.94 11.97
C LEU A 141 -4.14 -2.84 11.74
N LEU A 142 -3.65 -1.78 11.11
CA LEU A 142 -2.21 -1.54 10.92
C LEU A 142 -1.48 -1.42 12.26
N ILE A 143 -2.00 -0.61 13.20
CA ILE A 143 -1.42 -0.46 14.54
C ILE A 143 -1.38 -1.81 15.27
N ALA A 144 -2.47 -2.58 15.20
CA ALA A 144 -2.51 -3.91 15.81
C ALA A 144 -1.44 -4.84 15.22
N ALA A 145 -1.27 -4.85 13.89
CA ALA A 145 -0.25 -5.62 13.20
C ALA A 145 1.18 -5.25 13.64
N LEU A 146 1.47 -3.94 13.75
CA LEU A 146 2.77 -3.44 14.23
C LEU A 146 3.04 -3.85 15.69
N HIS A 147 2.02 -3.76 16.54
CA HIS A 147 2.14 -4.17 17.94
C HIS A 147 2.38 -5.68 18.09
N ARG A 148 1.64 -6.50 17.33
CA ARG A 148 1.73 -7.96 17.39
C ARG A 148 2.87 -8.57 16.54
N LYS A 149 3.57 -7.74 15.75
CA LYS A 149 4.78 -8.08 14.97
C LYS A 149 4.61 -9.18 13.90
N TYR A 150 3.44 -9.27 13.29
CA TYR A 150 3.27 -10.05 12.05
C TYR A 150 2.42 -9.25 11.05
N PRO A 151 2.48 -9.50 9.74
CA PRO A 151 1.66 -8.79 8.76
C PRO A 151 0.18 -9.19 8.87
N PHE A 152 -0.66 -8.64 8.00
CA PHE A 152 -2.09 -8.98 7.94
C PHE A 152 -2.31 -10.44 7.53
N LEU A 153 -3.32 -11.07 8.12
CA LEU A 153 -3.83 -12.37 7.72
C LEU A 153 -4.95 -12.20 6.67
N VAL A 154 -5.15 -13.18 5.80
CA VAL A 154 -6.27 -13.13 4.83
C VAL A 154 -7.62 -13.02 5.55
N ASP A 155 -7.77 -13.73 6.66
CA ASP A 155 -8.93 -13.66 7.54
C ASP A 155 -9.21 -12.25 8.08
N GLU A 156 -8.18 -11.51 8.48
CA GLU A 156 -8.34 -10.13 8.95
C GLU A 156 -8.77 -9.21 7.80
N LEU A 157 -8.19 -9.38 6.60
CA LEU A 157 -8.53 -8.59 5.42
C LEU A 157 -9.97 -8.85 4.96
N LEU A 158 -10.44 -10.10 5.04
CA LEU A 158 -11.83 -10.46 4.72
C LEU A 158 -12.80 -10.00 5.80
N SER A 159 -12.54 -10.29 7.07
CA SER A 159 -13.48 -10.03 8.17
C SER A 159 -13.55 -8.56 8.58
N ARG A 160 -12.42 -7.85 8.61
CA ARG A 160 -12.37 -6.46 9.06
C ARG A 160 -12.47 -5.45 7.94
N LEU A 161 -11.83 -5.73 6.80
CA LEU A 161 -11.84 -4.78 5.68
C LEU A 161 -12.85 -5.16 4.60
N SER A 162 -13.47 -6.34 4.64
CA SER A 162 -14.30 -6.84 3.54
C SER A 162 -13.56 -6.81 2.20
N CYS A 163 -12.24 -7.03 2.23
CA CYS A 163 -11.39 -6.96 1.05
C CYS A 163 -11.40 -8.31 0.33
N TYR A 164 -12.30 -8.48 -0.65
CA TYR A 164 -12.43 -9.74 -1.40
C TYR A 164 -11.45 -9.87 -2.58
N SER A 165 -10.78 -8.79 -2.99
CA SER A 165 -9.78 -8.79 -4.06
C SER A 165 -8.47 -9.46 -3.62
N PRO A 166 -8.04 -10.56 -4.27
CA PRO A 166 -6.75 -11.17 -3.99
C PRO A 166 -5.57 -10.24 -4.28
N VAL A 167 -5.65 -9.43 -5.34
CA VAL A 167 -4.59 -8.48 -5.71
C VAL A 167 -4.45 -7.40 -4.64
N LEU A 168 -5.57 -6.86 -4.16
CA LEU A 168 -5.55 -5.82 -3.13
C LEU A 168 -5.14 -6.38 -1.76
N GLN A 169 -5.60 -7.60 -1.42
CA GLN A 169 -5.16 -8.31 -0.21
C GLN A 169 -3.63 -8.43 -0.17
N TYR A 170 -3.01 -8.90 -1.26
CA TYR A 170 -1.55 -9.02 -1.35
C TYR A 170 -0.86 -7.66 -1.30
N THR A 171 -1.45 -6.63 -1.90
CA THR A 171 -0.91 -5.26 -1.86
C THR A 171 -0.93 -4.69 -0.44
N LEU A 172 -2.04 -4.86 0.30
CA LEU A 172 -2.18 -4.43 1.70
C LEU A 172 -1.23 -5.21 2.61
N PHE A 173 -1.08 -6.51 2.40
CA PHE A 173 -0.10 -7.34 3.09
C PHE A 173 1.32 -6.82 2.88
N THR A 174 1.71 -6.55 1.63
CA THR A 174 3.04 -6.06 1.27
C THR A 174 3.32 -4.69 1.91
N ALA A 175 2.33 -3.80 1.93
CA ALA A 175 2.45 -2.51 2.63
C ALA A 175 2.67 -2.71 4.15
N CYS A 176 1.87 -3.58 4.79
CA CYS A 176 2.00 -3.91 6.21
C CYS A 176 3.37 -4.53 6.53
N ARG A 177 3.84 -5.49 5.73
CA ARG A 177 5.19 -6.08 5.85
C ARG A 177 6.28 -5.01 5.84
N ARG A 178 6.20 -4.05 4.91
CA ARG A 178 7.18 -2.96 4.84
C ARG A 178 7.10 -2.04 6.05
N HIS A 179 5.92 -1.78 6.59
CA HIS A 179 5.76 -1.04 7.85
C HIS A 179 6.33 -1.78 9.08
N LEU A 180 6.38 -3.12 9.05
CA LEU A 180 7.08 -3.93 10.05
C LEU A 180 8.61 -3.89 9.92
N GLY A 181 9.15 -3.17 8.93
CA GLY A 181 10.58 -3.04 8.74
C GLY A 181 11.24 -4.19 7.99
N VAL A 182 10.45 -5.08 7.37
CA VAL A 182 10.99 -6.17 6.54
C VAL A 182 11.18 -5.67 5.11
N PRO A 183 12.42 -5.49 4.61
CA PRO A 183 12.68 -5.02 3.25
C PRO A 183 12.49 -6.14 2.22
N ASP A 184 12.51 -5.80 0.93
CA ASP A 184 12.30 -6.74 -0.18
C ASP A 184 13.50 -7.68 -0.38
N ASN A 185 13.64 -8.66 0.50
CA ASN A 185 14.72 -9.66 0.56
C ASN A 185 14.16 -11.10 0.60
N SER A 186 15.02 -12.09 0.89
CA SER A 186 14.61 -13.50 0.97
C SER A 186 13.56 -13.79 2.06
N PHE A 187 13.52 -13.02 3.15
CA PHE A 187 12.46 -13.14 4.16
C PHE A 187 11.14 -12.60 3.64
N ALA A 188 11.16 -11.50 2.87
CA ALA A 188 9.96 -11.00 2.19
C ALA A 188 9.39 -12.04 1.22
N THR A 189 10.23 -12.70 0.42
CA THR A 189 9.78 -13.77 -0.49
C THR A 189 9.10 -14.91 0.26
N GLN A 190 9.64 -15.33 1.40
CA GLN A 190 9.03 -16.39 2.23
C GLN A 190 7.69 -15.96 2.83
N LEU A 191 7.61 -14.75 3.37
CA LEU A 191 6.36 -14.17 3.88
C LEU A 191 5.29 -14.11 2.78
N GLU A 192 5.66 -13.60 1.61
CA GLU A 192 4.75 -13.44 0.47
C GLU A 192 4.28 -14.78 -0.10
N GLN A 193 5.16 -15.79 -0.14
CA GLN A 193 4.81 -17.13 -0.57
C GLN A 193 3.76 -17.75 0.36
N SER A 194 4.02 -17.72 1.67
CA SER A 194 3.06 -18.25 2.66
C SER A 194 1.74 -17.48 2.68
N PHE A 195 1.76 -16.17 2.39
CA PHE A 195 0.54 -15.40 2.23
C PHE A 195 -0.26 -15.83 1.00
N ARG A 196 0.40 -16.06 -0.15
CA ARG A 196 -0.27 -16.57 -1.36
C ARG A 196 -0.89 -17.95 -1.12
N GLU A 197 -0.22 -18.82 -0.36
CA GLU A 197 -0.77 -20.12 0.04
C GLU A 197 -1.99 -19.96 0.95
N ASP A 198 -1.96 -19.01 1.90
CA ASP A 198 -3.11 -18.65 2.71
C ASP A 198 -4.28 -18.13 1.87
N GLN A 199 -4.01 -17.27 0.89
CA GLN A 199 -5.03 -16.79 -0.05
C GLN A 199 -5.69 -17.93 -0.83
N GLN A 200 -4.91 -18.88 -1.36
CA GLN A 200 -5.47 -20.02 -2.08
C GLN A 200 -6.36 -20.89 -1.18
N ARG A 201 -6.03 -21.05 0.11
CA ARG A 201 -6.88 -21.77 1.07
C ARG A 201 -8.24 -21.10 1.30
N HIS A 202 -8.34 -19.79 1.11
CA HIS A 202 -9.59 -19.03 1.22
C HIS A 202 -10.39 -18.97 -0.09
N ARG A 203 -9.85 -19.50 -1.19
CA ARG A 203 -10.52 -19.52 -2.48
C ARG A 203 -11.59 -20.61 -2.51
N SER A 204 -12.85 -20.21 -2.70
CA SER A 204 -13.96 -21.15 -2.85
C SER A 204 -13.77 -21.98 -4.14
N PRO A 205 -13.80 -23.32 -4.06
CA PRO A 205 -13.70 -24.16 -5.26
C PRO A 205 -14.94 -24.07 -6.14
N VAL A 206 -16.09 -23.64 -5.58
CA VAL A 206 -17.37 -23.54 -6.30
C VAL A 206 -17.47 -22.21 -7.05
N THR A 207 -17.19 -21.10 -6.35
CA THR A 207 -17.40 -19.76 -6.89
C THR A 207 -16.12 -19.09 -7.36
N GLY A 208 -14.95 -19.64 -7.02
CA GLY A 208 -13.65 -19.03 -7.31
C GLY A 208 -13.33 -17.79 -6.49
N PHE A 209 -14.30 -17.22 -5.76
CA PHE A 209 -14.14 -16.04 -4.89
C PHE A 209 -13.50 -16.40 -3.55
N HIS A 210 -12.81 -15.43 -2.93
CA HIS A 210 -12.30 -15.58 -1.58
C HIS A 210 -13.45 -15.48 -0.59
N VAL A 211 -13.57 -16.45 0.31
CA VAL A 211 -14.66 -16.54 1.28
C VAL A 211 -14.09 -16.55 2.69
N LEU A 212 -14.71 -15.77 3.56
CA LEU A 212 -14.41 -15.84 4.99
C LEU A 212 -14.93 -17.17 5.51
N ALA A 213 -14.03 -18.01 6.01
CA ALA A 213 -14.45 -19.22 6.71
C ALA A 213 -15.30 -18.83 7.94
N PRO A 214 -16.35 -19.58 8.29
CA PRO A 214 -17.22 -19.25 9.41
C PRO A 214 -16.41 -18.96 10.67
N VAL A 215 -16.61 -17.77 11.26
CA VAL A 215 -16.00 -17.35 12.52
C VAL A 215 -17.09 -17.33 13.56
N THR A 216 -17.02 -18.24 14.53
CA THR A 216 -18.01 -18.32 15.62
C THR A 216 -17.61 -17.47 16.82
N GLN A 217 -16.31 -17.26 17.03
CA GLN A 217 -15.75 -16.43 18.10
C GLN A 217 -14.52 -15.65 17.60
N PRO A 218 -14.23 -14.46 18.16
CA PRO A 218 -13.07 -13.66 17.76
C PRO A 218 -11.72 -14.40 17.84
N ARG A 219 -11.55 -15.29 18.83
CA ARG A 219 -10.32 -16.10 18.99
C ARG A 219 -10.14 -17.19 17.94
N ASP A 220 -11.19 -17.53 17.18
CA ASP A 220 -11.12 -18.60 16.19
C ASP A 220 -10.13 -18.24 15.06
N ILE A 221 -10.04 -16.95 14.71
CA ILE A 221 -9.08 -16.47 13.69
C ILE A 221 -7.65 -16.72 14.17
N GLU A 222 -7.34 -16.37 15.42
CA GLU A 222 -5.99 -16.51 15.99
C GLU A 222 -5.62 -17.99 16.16
N CYS A 223 -6.53 -18.80 16.69
CA CYS A 223 -6.32 -20.25 16.85
C CYS A 223 -6.11 -20.94 15.49
N ARG A 224 -6.94 -20.63 14.49
CA ARG A 224 -6.82 -21.19 13.14
C ARG A 224 -5.51 -20.79 12.47
N ASN A 225 -5.10 -19.53 12.63
CA ASN A 225 -3.91 -19.00 11.99
C ASN A 225 -2.64 -19.18 12.84
N ALA A 226 -2.69 -19.81 14.01
CA ALA A 226 -1.55 -19.93 14.92
C ALA A 226 -0.26 -20.44 14.24
N PRO A 227 -0.28 -21.46 13.36
CA PRO A 227 0.93 -21.88 12.65
C PRO A 227 1.51 -20.79 11.74
N LEU A 228 0.65 -20.09 11.00
CA LEU A 228 1.04 -19.01 10.09
C LEU A 228 1.55 -17.78 10.87
N ILE A 229 0.89 -17.45 11.98
CA ILE A 229 1.30 -16.38 12.90
C ILE A 229 2.69 -16.66 13.45
N ASN A 230 2.94 -17.87 13.94
CA ASN A 230 4.25 -18.27 14.45
C ASN A 230 5.32 -18.16 13.36
N TYR A 231 5.03 -18.64 12.16
CA TYR A 231 5.95 -18.57 11.03
C TYR A 231 6.28 -17.13 10.64
N TYR A 232 5.27 -16.28 10.52
CA TYR A 232 5.46 -14.85 10.23
C TYR A 232 6.28 -14.14 11.29
N THR A 233 6.00 -14.39 12.57
CA THR A 233 6.72 -13.77 13.69
C THR A 233 8.21 -14.13 13.62
N LEU A 234 8.54 -15.39 13.36
CA LEU A 234 9.93 -15.84 13.19
C LEU A 234 10.65 -15.11 12.04
N LEU A 235 9.99 -14.96 10.89
CA LEU A 235 10.58 -14.28 9.73
C LEU A 235 10.75 -12.77 9.96
N VAL A 236 9.77 -12.12 10.60
CA VAL A 236 9.84 -10.69 10.94
C VAL A 236 10.95 -10.43 11.95
N ASP A 237 11.06 -11.24 13.00
CA ASP A 237 12.12 -11.11 14.00
C ASP A 237 13.52 -11.36 13.39
N ALA A 238 13.64 -12.30 12.46
CA ALA A 238 14.90 -12.57 11.76
C ALA A 238 15.29 -11.45 10.78
N ALA A 239 14.31 -10.81 10.14
CA ALA A 239 14.55 -9.75 9.16
C ALA A 239 14.82 -8.38 9.79
N THR A 240 14.42 -8.17 11.04
CA THR A 240 14.53 -6.85 11.70
C THR A 240 15.83 -6.80 12.51
N PRO A 241 16.83 -5.97 12.14
CA PRO A 241 18.09 -5.90 12.86
C PRO A 241 17.85 -5.44 14.31
N ARG A 242 18.32 -6.24 15.29
CA ARG A 242 18.33 -5.80 16.68
C ARG A 242 19.25 -4.59 16.81
N PRO A 243 18.83 -3.49 17.46
CA PRO A 243 19.73 -2.39 17.75
C PRO A 243 20.88 -2.94 18.59
N THR A 244 22.09 -2.94 18.01
CA THR A 244 23.32 -3.31 18.71
C THR A 244 23.50 -2.30 19.83
N ILE A 245 23.26 -2.71 21.07
CA ILE A 245 23.65 -1.93 22.25
C ILE A 245 25.17 -1.88 22.21
N GLN A 246 25.73 -0.78 21.69
CA GLN A 246 27.16 -0.49 21.83
C GLN A 246 27.47 -0.44 23.34
N PRO A 247 28.38 -1.28 23.86
CA PRO A 247 28.87 -1.09 25.21
C PRO A 247 29.50 0.32 25.32
N PRO A 248 29.31 1.03 26.44
CA PRO A 248 29.79 2.40 26.58
C PRO A 248 31.30 2.43 26.37
N ALA A 249 31.73 3.20 25.37
CA ALA A 249 33.14 3.46 25.13
C ALA A 249 33.75 4.11 26.37
N ALA A 250 34.79 3.48 26.92
CA ALA A 250 35.56 4.03 28.02
C ALA A 250 36.07 5.44 27.64
N SER A 251 35.65 6.43 28.42
CA SER A 251 36.03 7.82 28.27
C SER A 251 37.53 8.01 28.56
N VAL A 252 38.30 8.34 27.52
CA VAL A 252 39.67 8.86 27.66
C VAL A 252 39.59 10.34 28.06
N PRO A 253 40.24 10.80 29.14
CA PRO A 253 40.15 12.19 29.57
C PRO A 253 40.97 13.10 28.66
N ARG A 254 40.32 14.14 28.14
CA ARG A 254 40.90 15.21 27.32
C ARG A 254 41.45 16.31 28.22
N SER A 255 42.75 16.59 28.10
CA SER A 255 43.46 17.70 28.74
C SER A 255 42.98 19.05 28.19
N SER A 256 42.66 19.99 29.08
CA SER A 256 42.31 21.38 28.76
C SER A 256 43.54 22.25 28.48
N PRO A 257 43.42 23.33 27.68
CA PRO A 257 44.27 24.50 27.87
C PRO A 257 43.46 25.74 28.30
N SER A 258 43.88 26.25 29.46
CA SER A 258 44.18 27.65 29.82
C SER A 258 43.33 28.81 29.29
N ILE A 259 42.77 29.51 30.27
CA ILE A 259 42.17 30.85 30.29
C ILE A 259 43.20 31.93 29.89
N SER A 260 42.74 32.95 29.18
CA SER A 260 43.30 34.30 29.28
C SER A 260 42.18 35.32 29.31
N ALA A 261 42.26 36.15 30.34
CA ALA A 261 41.36 37.24 30.68
C ALA A 261 41.90 38.57 30.16
N ALA A 262 41.00 39.47 29.77
CA ALA A 262 41.09 40.94 29.80
C ALA A 262 39.92 41.49 28.95
N GLN A 263 39.23 42.58 29.24
CA GLN A 263 39.29 43.58 30.30
C GLN A 263 37.97 44.39 30.23
N HIS A 264 37.61 44.97 31.36
CA HIS A 264 36.49 45.88 31.58
C HIS A 264 36.61 47.24 30.88
N ALA A 265 35.45 47.91 30.83
CA ALA A 265 35.18 49.35 31.05
C ALA A 265 34.48 50.00 29.83
N SER A 266 33.43 50.83 29.91
CA SER A 266 32.63 51.42 31.00
C SER A 266 31.61 52.41 30.38
N HIS A 267 30.63 52.85 31.19
CA HIS A 267 29.67 53.97 31.03
C HIS A 267 28.32 53.65 30.31
N ALA A 268 27.16 53.62 30.99
CA ALA A 268 26.41 54.69 31.70
C ALA A 268 25.87 55.75 30.71
N ASP A 269 24.65 56.26 30.72
CA ASP A 269 23.49 56.19 31.62
C ASP A 269 22.27 56.76 30.85
N HIS A 270 21.09 56.73 31.48
CA HIS A 270 19.95 57.67 31.32
C HIS A 270 18.71 57.39 30.43
N LEU A 271 17.59 57.24 31.17
CA LEU A 271 16.25 57.86 31.06
C LEU A 271 15.15 57.23 30.17
N ALA A 272 14.05 56.90 30.86
CA ALA A 272 12.73 56.50 30.37
C ALA A 272 11.84 57.75 30.08
N PRO A 273 10.50 57.68 29.87
CA PRO A 273 9.62 56.65 29.28
C PRO A 273 8.59 57.20 28.23
N ARG A 274 7.82 56.26 27.64
CA ARG A 274 6.37 56.37 27.26
C ARG A 274 5.96 57.00 25.90
N PRO A 275 4.70 56.79 25.42
CA PRO A 275 4.43 56.15 24.12
C PRO A 275 3.60 57.03 23.15
N SER A 276 3.52 56.68 21.86
CA SER A 276 2.37 57.04 20.99
C SER A 276 2.33 56.24 19.67
N VAL A 277 1.24 55.49 19.58
CA VAL A 277 0.36 55.08 18.47
C VAL A 277 0.51 55.80 17.10
N GLN A 278 0.35 54.98 16.05
CA GLN A 278 -0.32 55.17 14.72
C GLN A 278 0.47 55.26 13.40
N HIS A 279 0.18 54.24 12.56
CA HIS A 279 -0.07 54.23 11.11
C HIS A 279 1.05 54.58 10.10
N HIS A 280 1.54 53.59 9.35
CA HIS A 280 1.17 53.37 7.93
C HIS A 280 1.71 52.06 7.33
N GLN A 281 0.88 51.48 6.46
CA GLN A 281 1.09 50.60 5.30
C GLN A 281 2.52 50.13 4.93
N THR A 282 2.70 48.83 4.61
CA THR A 282 2.94 48.31 3.24
C THR A 282 3.51 46.86 3.22
N THR A 283 2.97 46.06 2.28
CA THR A 283 3.60 44.95 1.51
C THR A 283 3.93 43.58 2.15
N PRO A 284 3.90 42.49 1.32
CA PRO A 284 3.77 41.12 1.78
C PRO A 284 5.14 40.46 2.03
N ALA A 285 5.25 39.75 3.16
CA ALA A 285 6.42 38.94 3.46
C ALA A 285 6.21 37.49 2.97
N THR A 286 7.13 37.08 2.12
CA THR A 286 7.50 35.72 1.74
C THR A 286 7.85 34.89 2.97
N SER A 287 7.05 33.88 3.26
CA SER A 287 7.36 32.87 4.29
C SER A 287 8.17 31.73 3.67
N SER A 288 9.48 31.84 3.81
CA SER A 288 10.47 30.78 3.63
C SER A 288 10.25 29.65 4.66
N MET A 289 9.95 28.45 4.15
CA MET A 289 9.92 27.20 4.91
C MET A 289 11.34 26.63 5.08
N PRO A 290 11.68 26.06 6.24
CA PRO A 290 12.99 25.45 6.48
C PRO A 290 13.13 24.11 5.76
N SER A 291 14.24 23.97 5.04
CA SER A 291 14.68 22.78 4.33
C SER A 291 15.12 21.69 5.32
N TYR A 292 14.59 20.48 5.15
CA TYR A 292 15.15 19.25 5.73
C TYR A 292 15.92 18.47 4.67
N PRO A 293 17.04 17.81 5.04
CA PRO A 293 18.02 17.29 4.10
C PRO A 293 17.54 16.03 3.36
N HIS A 294 17.87 16.02 2.07
CA HIS A 294 17.77 14.89 1.16
C HIS A 294 18.48 13.65 1.72
N ALA A 295 17.73 12.57 1.91
CA ALA A 295 18.28 11.23 1.93
C ALA A 295 18.38 10.73 0.48
N VAL A 296 19.61 10.46 0.07
CA VAL A 296 20.02 9.95 -1.23
C VAL A 296 19.39 8.57 -1.45
N ALA A 297 18.52 8.46 -2.45
CA ALA A 297 17.97 7.20 -2.91
C ALA A 297 19.06 6.45 -3.71
N HIS A 298 19.68 5.45 -3.10
CA HIS A 298 20.40 4.44 -3.86
C HIS A 298 19.41 3.48 -4.51
N ASN A 299 19.37 3.60 -5.83
CA ASN A 299 18.63 2.82 -6.79
C ASN A 299 19.37 1.51 -7.06
N THR A 300 18.67 0.37 -7.04
CA THR A 300 18.76 -0.77 -7.97
C THR A 300 17.95 -1.95 -7.42
N ALA A 301 16.79 -2.25 -7.99
CA ALA A 301 16.23 -3.60 -7.98
C ALA A 301 15.29 -3.81 -9.17
N ASN A 302 15.71 -4.75 -10.00
CA ASN A 302 15.14 -5.23 -11.25
C ASN A 302 13.95 -6.16 -10.94
N PRO A 303 12.74 -5.99 -11.52
CA PRO A 303 11.70 -7.01 -11.39
C PRO A 303 11.90 -8.09 -12.47
N GLN A 304 12.78 -9.06 -12.20
CA GLN A 304 12.77 -10.32 -12.92
C GLN A 304 11.75 -11.26 -12.26
N PHE A 305 10.50 -11.28 -12.71
CA PHE A 305 9.60 -12.41 -12.46
C PHE A 305 8.56 -12.54 -13.57
N LEU A 306 8.80 -13.46 -14.51
CA LEU A 306 7.80 -14.22 -15.28
C LEU A 306 8.53 -15.26 -16.15
N ALA A 307 8.72 -16.46 -15.60
CA ALA A 307 8.70 -17.72 -16.34
C ALA A 307 8.93 -18.90 -15.37
N THR A 308 7.90 -19.69 -15.10
CA THR A 308 8.02 -21.16 -15.03
C THR A 308 6.65 -21.82 -15.21
N PRO A 309 6.56 -22.89 -16.03
CA PRO A 309 5.34 -23.68 -16.17
C PRO A 309 5.33 -24.91 -15.23
N GLY A 310 4.15 -25.18 -14.67
CA GLY A 310 3.57 -26.53 -14.45
C GLY A 310 4.31 -27.59 -13.62
N GLY A 311 3.69 -27.99 -12.51
CA GLY A 311 3.26 -29.38 -12.30
C GLY A 311 4.21 -30.39 -11.64
N ARG A 312 3.70 -31.01 -10.56
CA ARG A 312 4.07 -32.30 -9.94
C ARG A 312 5.42 -32.40 -9.22
N ALA A 313 5.37 -32.29 -7.89
CA ALA A 313 6.20 -33.10 -6.98
C ALA A 313 5.71 -32.96 -5.52
N LEU A 314 4.68 -33.71 -5.11
CA LEU A 314 4.44 -34.06 -3.71
C LEU A 314 3.64 -35.36 -3.66
N GLN A 315 4.27 -36.45 -4.10
CA GLN A 315 3.81 -37.81 -3.81
C GLN A 315 5.02 -38.75 -3.85
N GLN A 316 5.89 -38.66 -2.86
CA GLN A 316 6.89 -39.68 -2.50
C GLN A 316 7.57 -39.27 -1.19
N LEU A 317 6.89 -39.50 -0.06
CA LEU A 317 7.49 -39.54 1.29
C LEU A 317 6.55 -40.24 2.29
N ALA A 318 5.98 -41.37 1.86
CA ALA A 318 5.23 -42.29 2.71
C ALA A 318 5.44 -43.73 2.21
N GLN A 319 6.70 -44.17 2.20
CA GLN A 319 7.10 -45.58 2.10
C GLN A 319 8.57 -45.67 2.52
N GLN A 320 8.80 -45.50 3.82
CA GLN A 320 9.96 -46.02 4.55
C GLN A 320 9.70 -45.80 6.05
N GLN A 321 8.82 -46.66 6.58
CA GLN A 321 8.81 -47.23 7.93
C GLN A 321 7.67 -48.24 8.01
#